data_AF-A0A059WW70-F1
#
_entry.id   AF-A0A059WW70-F1
#
_cell.length_a   1.000
_cell.length_b   1.000
_cell.length_c   1.000
_cell.angle_alpha   90.00
_cell.angle_beta   90.00
_cell.angle_gamma   90.00
#
_symmetry.space_group_name_H-M   'P 1'
#
loop_
_entity.id
_entity.type
_entity.pdbx_description
1 polymer ?
#
loop_
_entity_poly.entity_id
_entity_poly.type
_entity_poly.pdbx_seq_one_letter_code
_entity_poly.pdbx_strand_id
1 'polypeptide(L)'
;RRLAMLGLAVFTLAATPALAVGKGRDVSWGRAGVSFDQYRADALECGNRAYGAEVDVPPYGPASAWGGWIVPGWVWTSLTPGRVPVYTSTYVDAYRHHAWWHTVDQLQAIVDSCLVEKGYQRFRLTSAQMRTLRRLERDSPERHHYLYSLGSDANVLAAQTIGERRRGPPSIAADRS
;
A
#
# COMPACT_ATOMS: atom_id res chain seq x y z
N ARG A 1 -17.00 -32.05 57.97
CA ARG A 1 -16.46 -32.44 56.64
C ARG A 1 -17.16 -31.62 55.56
N ARG A 2 -16.38 -30.79 54.85
CA ARG A 2 -16.57 -30.27 53.47
C ARG A 2 -17.41 -28.99 53.28
N LEU A 3 -16.66 -27.89 53.12
CA LEU A 3 -16.99 -26.68 52.39
C LEU A 3 -17.32 -27.04 50.92
N ALA A 4 -18.38 -26.48 50.35
CA ALA A 4 -18.64 -26.50 48.90
C ALA A 4 -18.59 -25.06 48.38
N MET A 5 -17.58 -24.81 47.55
CA MET A 5 -17.18 -23.51 47.03
C MET A 5 -18.19 -22.95 46.02
N LEU A 6 -18.50 -21.66 46.16
CA LEU A 6 -18.93 -20.78 45.08
C LEU A 6 -17.72 -20.50 44.17
N GLY A 7 -17.81 -20.88 42.90
CA GLY A 7 -16.83 -20.54 41.87
C GLY A 7 -17.51 -19.83 40.70
N LEU A 8 -17.61 -18.50 40.78
CA LEU A 8 -18.06 -17.65 39.68
C LEU A 8 -16.85 -17.40 38.76
N ALA A 9 -16.76 -18.14 37.66
CA ALA A 9 -15.69 -17.96 36.66
C ALA A 9 -15.96 -16.69 35.83
N VAL A 10 -15.18 -15.64 36.08
CA VAL A 10 -15.15 -14.42 35.25
C VAL A 10 -14.37 -14.73 33.98
N PHE A 11 -15.07 -14.95 32.87
CA PHE A 11 -14.49 -15.00 31.53
C PHE A 11 -14.16 -13.57 31.09
N THR A 12 -12.92 -13.12 31.33
CA THR A 12 -12.37 -11.93 30.66
C THR A 12 -12.14 -12.27 29.19
N LEU A 13 -13.09 -11.92 28.33
CA LEU A 13 -12.84 -11.82 26.89
C LEU A 13 -11.82 -10.70 26.67
N ALA A 14 -10.55 -11.07 26.50
CA ALA A 14 -9.57 -10.20 25.88
C ALA A 14 -10.00 -10.01 24.43
N ALA A 15 -10.70 -8.91 24.14
CA ALA A 15 -10.96 -8.45 22.79
C ALA A 15 -9.61 -8.07 22.17
N THR A 16 -8.95 -9.01 21.50
CA THR A 16 -7.90 -8.68 20.54
C THR A 16 -8.53 -7.79 19.48
N PRO A 17 -8.12 -6.51 19.34
CA PRO A 17 -8.59 -5.71 18.23
C PRO A 17 -8.12 -6.41 16.96
N ALA A 18 -9.06 -6.88 16.16
CA ALA A 18 -8.79 -7.36 14.81
C ALA A 18 -8.07 -6.22 14.08
N LEU A 19 -6.76 -6.38 13.87
CA LEU A 19 -6.00 -5.47 13.04
C LEU A 19 -6.53 -5.63 11.62
N ALA A 20 -7.42 -4.74 11.22
CA ALA A 20 -7.81 -4.56 9.84
C ALA A 20 -6.54 -4.17 9.06
N VAL A 21 -5.90 -5.15 8.44
CA VAL A 21 -4.79 -4.97 7.49
C VAL A 21 -5.36 -4.27 6.26
N GLY A 22 -5.36 -2.95 6.29
CA GLY A 22 -5.66 -2.13 5.13
C GLY A 22 -4.51 -2.18 4.13
N LYS A 23 -4.83 -2.24 2.85
CA LYS A 23 -3.90 -2.08 1.71
C LYS A 23 -2.95 -0.90 1.97
N GLY A 24 -1.66 -1.17 2.22
CA GLY A 24 -0.47 -0.29 2.12
C GLY A 24 -0.44 1.13 2.73
N ARG A 25 -1.56 1.67 3.22
CA ARG A 25 -1.71 3.08 3.64
C ARG A 25 -1.22 3.36 5.06
N ASP A 26 -0.85 2.31 5.78
CA ASP A 26 -0.34 2.33 7.14
C ASP A 26 1.18 2.15 7.20
N VAL A 27 1.87 2.10 6.06
CA VAL A 27 3.33 1.96 6.00
C VAL A 27 3.96 3.34 5.82
N SER A 28 4.98 3.61 6.62
CA SER A 28 5.84 4.79 6.51
C SER A 28 7.31 4.39 6.52
N TRP A 29 8.18 5.35 6.22
CA TRP A 29 9.63 5.19 6.20
C TRP A 29 10.29 5.99 7.31
N GLY A 30 11.32 5.42 7.93
CA GLY A 30 12.05 6.08 8.99
C GLY A 30 13.50 5.63 9.06
N ARG A 31 14.34 6.50 9.64
CA ARG A 31 15.76 6.27 9.91
C ARG A 31 16.06 6.89 11.28
N ALA A 32 16.50 6.07 12.23
CA ALA A 32 16.72 6.54 13.60
C ALA A 32 17.73 7.69 13.65
N GLY A 33 17.42 8.74 14.43
CA GLY A 33 18.33 9.85 14.68
C GLY A 33 18.61 10.79 13.50
N VAL A 34 17.91 10.63 12.37
CA VAL A 34 17.99 11.60 11.26
C VAL A 34 17.45 12.96 11.71
N SER A 35 18.07 14.07 11.27
CA SER A 35 17.53 15.41 11.51
C SER A 35 16.31 15.67 10.61
N PHE A 36 15.45 16.62 11.00
CA PHE A 36 14.27 16.97 10.18
C PHE A 36 14.65 17.47 8.79
N ASP A 37 15.69 18.28 8.68
CA ASP A 37 16.15 18.80 7.39
C ASP A 37 16.71 17.70 6.49
N GLN A 38 17.47 16.75 7.04
CA GLN A 38 17.96 15.62 6.26
C GLN A 38 16.81 14.68 5.87
N TYR A 39 15.84 14.43 6.75
CA TYR A 39 14.64 13.66 6.44
C TYR A 39 13.86 14.26 5.26
N ARG A 40 13.66 15.59 5.29
CA ARG A 40 12.98 16.32 4.21
C ARG A 40 13.79 16.31 2.91
N ALA A 41 15.10 16.51 2.99
CA ALA A 41 15.99 16.48 1.82
C ALA A 41 16.01 15.09 1.15
N ASP A 42 16.14 14.03 1.94
CA ASP A 42 16.14 12.65 1.43
C ASP A 42 14.79 12.30 0.77
N ALA A 43 13.67 12.72 1.37
CA ALA A 43 12.35 12.50 0.78
C ALA A 43 12.17 13.19 -0.57
N LEU A 44 12.65 14.45 -0.69
CA LEU A 44 12.62 15.18 -1.95
C LEU A 44 13.55 14.57 -3.00
N GLU A 45 14.78 14.20 -2.61
CA GLU A 45 15.74 13.56 -3.51
C GLU A 45 15.20 12.23 -4.06
N CYS A 46 14.67 11.37 -3.19
CA CYS A 46 14.10 10.09 -3.62
C CYS A 46 12.81 10.26 -4.43
N GLY A 47 11.97 11.24 -4.09
CA GLY A 47 10.80 11.58 -4.90
C GLY A 47 11.18 12.06 -6.29
N ASN A 48 12.22 12.89 -6.41
CA ASN A 48 12.71 13.41 -7.67
C ASN A 48 13.35 12.33 -8.56
N ARG A 49 13.82 11.21 -8.01
CA ARG A 49 14.35 10.09 -8.80
C ARG A 49 13.29 9.41 -9.67
N ALA A 50 12.02 9.48 -9.26
CA ALA A 50 10.90 8.99 -10.06
C ALA A 50 10.50 9.96 -11.20
N TYR A 51 11.01 11.20 -11.19
CA TYR A 51 10.70 12.18 -12.22
C TYR A 51 11.35 11.79 -13.56
N GLY A 52 10.54 11.69 -14.62
CA GLY A 52 11.02 11.27 -15.94
C GLY A 52 11.31 9.77 -16.07
N ALA A 53 10.95 8.96 -15.07
CA ALA A 53 11.07 7.51 -15.16
C ALA A 53 10.11 6.95 -16.22
N GLU A 54 10.61 6.04 -17.05
CA GLU A 54 9.79 5.25 -17.96
C GLU A 54 8.99 4.22 -17.15
N VAL A 55 7.69 4.13 -17.42
CA VAL A 55 6.79 3.16 -16.78
C VAL A 55 6.11 2.32 -17.86
N ASP A 56 6.01 1.02 -17.62
CA ASP A 56 5.28 0.11 -18.50
C ASP A 56 3.83 0.01 -18.03
N VAL A 57 2.87 0.30 -18.91
CA VAL A 57 1.45 0.12 -18.60
C VAL A 57 0.98 -1.14 -19.34
N PRO A 58 0.73 -2.25 -18.64
CA PRO A 58 0.34 -3.49 -19.30
C PRO A 58 -0.97 -3.29 -20.07
N PRO A 59 -1.14 -3.97 -21.22
CA PRO A 59 -2.34 -3.86 -22.02
C PRO A 59 -3.57 -4.26 -21.20
N TYR A 60 -4.57 -3.38 -21.16
CA TYR A 60 -5.87 -3.68 -20.57
C TYR A 60 -6.72 -4.42 -21.62
N GLY A 61 -6.88 -5.72 -21.43
CA GLY A 61 -7.56 -6.62 -22.37
C GLY A 61 -8.06 -7.89 -21.68
N PRO A 62 -8.72 -8.82 -22.38
CA PRO A 62 -9.49 -9.93 -21.79
C PRO A 62 -8.69 -10.92 -20.90
N ALA A 63 -7.38 -10.73 -20.77
CA ALA A 63 -6.50 -11.48 -19.87
C ALA A 63 -6.48 -10.93 -18.42
N SER A 64 -6.91 -9.69 -18.17
CA SER A 64 -7.08 -9.14 -16.81
C SER A 64 -8.57 -9.15 -16.41
N ALA A 65 -9.21 -10.31 -16.56
CA ALA A 65 -10.59 -10.49 -16.14
C ALA A 65 -10.73 -10.40 -14.61
N TRP A 66 -11.69 -9.59 -14.16
CA TRP A 66 -12.26 -9.70 -12.83
C TRP A 66 -12.59 -11.16 -12.51
N GLY A 67 -11.85 -11.78 -11.57
CA GLY A 67 -12.18 -13.10 -11.05
C GLY A 67 -11.91 -14.30 -11.97
N GLY A 68 -10.99 -14.21 -12.95
CA GLY A 68 -10.51 -15.38 -13.69
C GLY A 68 -11.43 -15.93 -14.79
N TRP A 69 -12.49 -15.20 -15.17
CA TRP A 69 -13.32 -15.55 -16.31
C TRP A 69 -12.80 -14.92 -17.59
N ILE A 70 -12.10 -15.68 -18.43
CA ILE A 70 -11.77 -15.28 -19.80
C ILE A 70 -13.09 -15.08 -20.54
N VAL A 71 -13.53 -13.84 -20.71
CA VAL A 71 -14.68 -13.54 -21.56
C VAL A 71 -14.23 -13.76 -23.01
N PRO A 72 -14.82 -14.72 -23.74
CA PRO A 72 -14.41 -15.00 -25.10
C PRO A 72 -14.54 -13.74 -25.99
N GLY A 73 -13.57 -13.51 -26.87
CA GLY A 73 -13.52 -12.31 -27.73
C GLY A 73 -14.79 -12.07 -28.57
N TRP A 74 -15.57 -13.12 -28.87
CA TRP A 74 -16.84 -13.00 -29.60
C TRP A 74 -17.95 -12.28 -28.82
N VAL A 75 -17.88 -12.26 -27.48
CA VAL A 75 -18.78 -11.46 -26.64
C VAL A 75 -18.51 -9.96 -26.84
N TRP A 76 -17.23 -9.59 -27.04
CA TRP A 76 -16.82 -8.20 -27.27
C TRP A 76 -17.05 -7.73 -28.71
N THR A 77 -17.08 -8.65 -29.68
CA THR A 77 -17.18 -8.33 -31.11
C THR A 77 -18.53 -8.66 -31.76
N SER A 78 -19.55 -9.08 -31.01
CA SER A 78 -20.92 -9.17 -31.54
C SER A 78 -21.58 -7.77 -31.68
N LEU A 79 -20.96 -6.95 -32.53
CA LEU A 79 -21.44 -5.67 -33.03
C LEU A 79 -22.41 -5.93 -34.19
N THR A 80 -23.68 -6.19 -33.87
CA THR A 80 -24.77 -5.97 -34.84
C THR A 80 -24.72 -4.52 -35.35
N PRO A 81 -24.93 -4.23 -36.64
CA PRO A 81 -25.09 -2.86 -37.14
C PRO A 81 -26.12 -2.12 -36.28
N GLY A 82 -25.71 -1.02 -35.63
CA GLY A 82 -26.51 -0.32 -34.60
C GLY A 82 -26.02 -0.49 -33.15
N ARG A 83 -24.98 -1.29 -32.88
CA ARG A 83 -24.30 -1.33 -31.59
C ARG A 83 -22.86 -0.82 -31.74
N VAL A 84 -22.65 0.42 -31.33
CA VAL A 84 -21.32 0.97 -31.01
C VAL A 84 -20.84 0.24 -29.75
N PRO A 85 -19.57 -0.20 -29.62
CA PRO A 85 -19.07 -0.64 -28.33
C PRO A 85 -19.29 0.51 -27.37
N VAL A 86 -20.19 0.33 -26.41
CA VAL A 86 -20.41 1.34 -25.38
C VAL A 86 -19.13 1.32 -24.57
N TYR A 87 -18.24 2.29 -24.84
CA TYR A 87 -17.27 2.75 -23.88
C TYR A 87 -18.08 3.32 -22.72
N THR A 88 -18.61 2.42 -21.91
CA THR A 88 -19.26 2.77 -20.66
C THR A 88 -18.20 3.49 -19.84
N SER A 89 -18.60 4.54 -19.13
CA SER A 89 -17.73 5.18 -18.14
C SER A 89 -17.03 4.12 -17.28
N THR A 90 -17.74 3.05 -16.91
CA THR A 90 -17.19 1.92 -16.15
C THR A 90 -15.99 1.22 -16.80
N TYR A 91 -15.93 1.02 -18.12
CA TYR A 91 -14.77 0.39 -18.77
C TYR A 91 -13.57 1.33 -18.80
N VAL A 92 -13.79 2.59 -19.19
CA VAL A 92 -12.74 3.62 -19.26
C VAL A 92 -12.19 3.92 -17.86
N ASP A 93 -13.06 3.94 -16.86
CA ASP A 93 -12.68 4.16 -15.46
C ASP A 93 -11.88 2.97 -14.92
N ALA A 94 -12.26 1.73 -15.26
CA ALA A 94 -11.50 0.54 -14.87
C ALA A 94 -10.12 0.48 -15.55
N TYR A 95 -10.04 0.83 -16.84
CA TYR A 95 -8.77 1.00 -17.56
C TYR A 95 -7.87 2.01 -16.87
N ARG A 96 -8.39 3.23 -16.64
CA ARG A 96 -7.65 4.32 -16.01
C ARG A 96 -7.20 3.95 -14.61
N HIS A 97 -8.04 3.26 -13.84
CA HIS A 97 -7.71 2.79 -12.51
C HIS A 97 -6.59 1.76 -12.53
N HIS A 98 -6.66 0.78 -13.44
CA HIS A 98 -5.61 -0.24 -13.60
C HIS A 98 -4.27 0.40 -13.99
N ALA A 99 -4.27 1.22 -15.03
CA ALA A 99 -3.09 1.95 -15.48
C ALA A 99 -2.50 2.81 -14.35
N TRP A 100 -3.36 3.54 -13.62
CA TRP A 100 -2.95 4.36 -12.48
C TRP A 100 -2.22 3.55 -11.41
N TRP A 101 -2.76 2.40 -10.99
CA TRP A 101 -2.09 1.58 -9.96
C TRP A 101 -0.74 1.04 -10.43
N HIS A 102 -0.64 0.57 -11.68
CA HIS A 102 0.63 0.09 -12.23
C HIS A 102 1.67 1.19 -12.30
N THR A 103 1.29 2.39 -12.74
CA THR A 103 2.18 3.55 -12.72
C THR A 103 2.61 3.89 -11.30
N VAL A 104 1.67 3.99 -10.35
CA VAL A 104 1.98 4.31 -8.95
C VAL A 104 2.90 3.27 -8.33
N ASP A 105 2.65 1.97 -8.55
CA ASP A 105 3.48 0.90 -7.98
C ASP A 105 4.92 0.95 -8.52
N GLN A 106 5.10 1.22 -9.82
CA GLN A 106 6.43 1.37 -10.43
C GLN A 106 7.17 2.59 -9.91
N LEU A 107 6.52 3.75 -9.88
CA LEU A 107 7.14 4.98 -9.35
C LEU A 107 7.45 4.83 -7.85
N GLN A 108 6.58 4.20 -7.08
CA GLN A 108 6.81 3.92 -5.67
C GLN A 108 8.01 2.98 -5.48
N ALA A 109 8.22 1.99 -6.35
CA ALA A 109 9.38 1.10 -6.28
C ALA A 109 10.72 1.86 -6.44
N ILE A 110 10.75 2.90 -7.29
CA ILE A 110 11.93 3.77 -7.45
C ILE A 110 12.21 4.52 -6.15
N VAL A 111 11.19 5.16 -5.57
CA VAL A 111 11.31 5.90 -4.29
C VAL A 111 11.76 4.95 -3.17
N ASP A 112 11.13 3.79 -3.10
CA ASP A 112 11.41 2.76 -2.10
C ASP A 112 12.87 2.29 -2.17
N SER A 113 13.40 2.04 -3.37
CA SER A 113 14.81 1.63 -3.56
C SER A 113 15.79 2.70 -3.06
N CYS A 114 15.53 3.98 -3.40
CA CYS A 114 16.34 5.11 -2.95
C CYS A 114 16.33 5.26 -1.42
N LEU A 115 15.18 5.06 -0.78
CA LEU A 115 15.07 5.13 0.67
C LEU A 115 15.85 3.99 1.35
N VAL A 116 15.82 2.78 0.80
CA VAL A 116 16.63 1.64 1.29
C VAL A 116 18.13 1.94 1.15
N GLU A 117 18.58 2.46 0.00
CA GLU A 117 19.97 2.87 -0.23
C GLU A 117 20.45 3.90 0.81
N LYS A 118 19.57 4.80 1.22
CA LYS A 118 19.83 5.81 2.27
C LYS A 118 19.71 5.26 3.69
N GLY A 119 19.44 3.98 3.87
CA GLY A 119 19.33 3.33 5.18
C GLY A 119 18.02 3.60 5.91
N TYR A 120 16.96 3.98 5.19
CA TYR A 120 15.61 4.01 5.76
C TYR A 120 15.02 2.61 5.81
N GLN A 121 14.21 2.37 6.84
CA GLN A 121 13.47 1.14 7.04
C GLN A 121 11.98 1.42 7.03
N ARG A 122 11.20 0.46 6.52
CA ARG A 122 9.75 0.52 6.58
C ARG A 122 9.27 0.21 8.00
N PHE A 123 8.26 0.93 8.45
CA PHE A 123 7.55 0.63 9.68
C PHE A 123 6.05 0.84 9.50
N ARG A 124 5.25 0.15 10.32
CA ARG A 124 3.79 0.20 10.25
C ARG A 124 3.25 1.13 11.33
N LEU A 125 2.52 2.16 10.90
CA LEU A 125 1.77 3.06 11.76
C LEU A 125 0.66 2.30 12.48
N THR A 126 0.62 2.46 13.80
CA THR A 126 -0.49 1.99 14.64
C THR A 126 -1.80 2.66 14.25
N SER A 127 -2.91 2.04 14.63
CA SER A 127 -4.25 2.63 14.43
C SER A 127 -4.39 4.00 15.10
N ALA A 128 -3.73 4.22 16.24
CA ALA A 128 -3.72 5.51 16.93
C ALA A 128 -2.96 6.58 16.14
N GLN A 129 -1.75 6.25 15.67
CA GLN A 129 -0.96 7.16 14.82
C GLN A 129 -1.69 7.48 13.51
N MET A 130 -2.33 6.48 12.89
CA MET A 130 -3.14 6.69 11.68
C MET A 130 -4.33 7.61 11.92
N ARG A 131 -5.00 7.54 13.08
CA ARG A 131 -6.07 8.49 13.42
C ARG A 131 -5.55 9.92 13.55
N THR A 132 -4.39 10.11 14.18
CA THR A 132 -3.74 11.43 14.25
C THR A 132 -3.39 11.93 12.87
N LEU A 133 -2.73 11.10 12.06
CA LEU A 133 -2.31 11.45 10.71
C LEU A 133 -3.51 11.83 9.81
N ARG A 134 -4.68 11.20 9.97
CA ARG A 134 -5.89 11.55 9.19
C ARG A 134 -6.50 12.90 9.55
N ARG A 135 -6.21 13.44 10.74
CA ARG A 135 -6.68 14.76 11.18
C ARG A 135 -5.80 15.90 10.72
N LEU A 136 -4.54 15.60 10.36
CA LEU A 136 -3.61 16.58 9.82
C LEU A 136 -3.89 16.80 8.33
N GLU A 137 -3.91 18.05 7.92
CA GLU A 137 -4.11 18.43 6.52
C GLU A 137 -3.03 17.81 5.62
N ARG A 138 -3.40 17.48 4.38
CA ARG A 138 -2.44 16.93 3.41
C ARG A 138 -1.39 17.99 3.11
N ASP A 139 -0.13 17.55 3.00
CA ASP A 139 1.04 18.39 2.70
C ASP A 139 1.32 19.53 3.69
N SER A 140 0.66 19.51 4.86
CA SER A 140 0.90 20.51 5.91
C SER A 140 2.24 20.29 6.62
N PRO A 141 2.91 21.37 7.09
CA PRO A 141 4.13 21.24 7.88
C PRO A 141 3.94 20.36 9.13
N GLU A 142 2.80 20.44 9.79
CA GLU A 142 2.46 19.65 10.98
C GLU A 142 2.41 18.15 10.65
N ARG A 143 1.84 17.80 9.50
CA ARG A 143 1.84 16.42 8.99
C ARG A 143 3.26 15.93 8.75
N HIS A 144 4.11 16.74 8.13
CA HIS A 144 5.50 16.39 7.87
C HIS A 144 6.30 16.22 9.16
N HIS A 145 6.16 17.14 10.12
CA HIS A 145 6.80 17.04 11.44
C HIS A 145 6.31 15.82 12.23
N TYR A 146 5.03 15.49 12.14
CA TYR A 146 4.47 14.31 12.80
C TYR A 146 5.03 13.01 12.22
N LEU A 147 5.10 12.87 10.90
CA LEU A 147 5.71 11.70 10.27
C LEU A 147 7.20 11.60 10.59
N TYR A 148 7.90 12.73 10.62
CA TYR A 148 9.30 12.80 11.05
C TYR A 148 9.49 12.34 12.49
N SER A 149 8.67 12.80 13.44
CA SER A 149 8.84 12.43 14.85
C SER A 149 8.67 10.93 15.07
N LEU A 150 7.80 10.29 14.28
CA LEU A 150 7.68 8.83 14.28
C LEU A 150 8.86 8.14 13.57
N GLY A 151 9.28 8.66 12.42
CA GLY A 151 10.31 8.06 11.58
C GLY A 151 11.74 8.26 12.09
N SER A 152 11.98 9.18 13.02
CA SER A 152 13.30 9.45 13.61
C SER A 152 13.48 8.83 15.01
N ASP A 153 12.39 8.43 15.67
CA ASP A 153 12.40 7.82 17.00
C ASP A 153 12.85 6.34 16.94
N ALA A 154 14.00 6.04 17.54
CA ALA A 154 14.57 4.70 17.59
C ALA A 154 13.65 3.68 18.28
N ASN A 155 12.86 4.09 19.28
CA ASN A 155 11.94 3.21 19.99
C ASN A 155 10.74 2.84 19.10
N VAL A 156 10.22 3.81 18.34
CA VAL A 156 9.15 3.57 17.37
C VAL A 156 9.63 2.60 16.31
N LEU A 157 10.83 2.83 15.75
CA LEU A 157 11.38 1.95 14.72
C LEU A 157 11.68 0.55 15.26
N ALA A 158 12.26 0.42 16.45
CA ALA A 158 12.51 -0.87 17.08
C ALA A 158 11.21 -1.67 17.30
N ALA A 159 10.10 -1.00 17.62
CA ALA A 159 8.82 -1.65 17.88
C ALA A 159 7.96 -1.90 16.62
N GLN A 160 8.07 -1.06 15.59
CA GLN A 160 7.10 -1.01 14.48
C GLN A 160 7.67 -1.40 13.12
N THR A 161 8.98 -1.67 13.02
CA THR A 161 9.59 -2.04 11.74
C THR A 161 9.03 -3.32 11.18
N ILE A 162 8.77 -3.29 9.88
CA ILE A 162 8.30 -4.45 9.12
C ILE A 162 9.46 -4.98 8.31
N GLY A 163 9.77 -6.27 8.50
CA GLY A 163 10.72 -6.96 7.64
C GLY A 163 10.22 -6.92 6.19
N GLU A 164 11.17 -6.84 5.26
CA GLU A 164 10.91 -6.83 3.83
C GLU A 164 10.32 -8.19 3.43
N ARG A 165 9.00 -8.36 3.56
CA ARG A 165 8.33 -9.39 2.77
C ARG A 165 8.54 -8.96 1.33
N ARG A 166 9.46 -9.63 0.64
CA ARG A 166 9.51 -9.66 -0.83
C ARG A 166 8.08 -9.90 -1.33
N ARG A 167 7.36 -8.84 -1.64
CA ARG A 167 6.36 -8.92 -2.70
C ARG A 167 7.21 -9.00 -3.95
N GLY A 168 7.65 -10.22 -4.27
CA GLY A 168 8.06 -10.51 -5.63
C GLY A 168 6.91 -10.13 -6.55
N PRO A 169 7.19 -9.72 -7.80
CA PRO A 169 6.14 -9.58 -8.78
C PRO A 169 5.27 -10.86 -8.78
N PRO A 170 3.95 -10.79 -9.00
CA PRO A 170 3.18 -12.00 -9.22
C PRO A 170 3.91 -12.80 -10.29
N SER A 171 4.39 -13.99 -9.92
CA SER A 171 5.06 -14.89 -10.84
C SER A 171 4.03 -15.27 -11.89
N ILE A 172 4.06 -14.60 -13.04
CA ILE A 172 3.52 -15.17 -14.25
C ILE A 172 4.51 -16.30 -14.55
N ALA A 173 4.14 -17.50 -14.12
CA ALA A 173 4.78 -18.71 -14.56
C ALA A 173 4.77 -18.68 -16.09
N ALA A 174 5.94 -18.43 -16.68
CA ALA A 174 6.19 -18.74 -18.06
C ALA A 174 6.22 -20.27 -18.15
N ASP A 175 5.03 -20.86 -18.33
CA ASP A 175 4.94 -22.23 -18.80
C ASP A 175 5.25 -22.20 -20.30
N ARG A 176 6.54 -22.45 -20.60
CA ARG A 176 6.96 -22.94 -21.91
C ARG A 176 6.82 -24.46 -21.86
N SER A 177 5.93 -25.01 -22.66
CA SER A 177 6.01 -26.34 -23.25
C SER A 177 5.17 -26.36 -24.53
#